data_AF-A0A0X8E169-F1
#
_entry.id   AF-A0A0X8E169-F1
#
_cell.length_a   1.000
_cell.length_b   1.000
_cell.length_c   1.000
_cell.angle_alpha   90.00
_cell.angle_beta   90.00
_cell.angle_gamma   90.00
#
_symmetry.space_group_name_H-M   'P 1'
#
loop_
_entity.id
_entity.type
_entity.pdbx_description
1 polymer ?
#
loop_
_entity_poly.entity_id
_entity_poly.type
_entity_poly.pdbx_seq_one_letter_code
_entity_poly.pdbx_strand_id
1 'polypeptide(L)' 'MSARPLLATVVILALLALTACQGAAGAGGTVRLPPTSGGFDYQLGGAYDPAGSTAVLVRDASAEPHPGCTTSAT' A
#
# COMPACT_ATOMS: atom_id res chain seq x y z
N MET A 1 -15.89 -42.69 -2.04
CA MET A 1 -15.86 -41.28 -2.49
C MET A 1 -14.42 -40.93 -2.79
N SER A 2 -14.06 -40.70 -4.06
CA SER A 2 -12.67 -40.39 -4.42
C SER A 2 -12.26 -39.06 -3.80
N ALA A 3 -11.21 -39.04 -2.98
CA ALA A 3 -10.63 -37.83 -2.38
C ALA A 3 -9.82 -36.98 -3.38
N ARG A 4 -9.63 -37.50 -4.60
CA ARG A 4 -8.87 -36.89 -5.70
C ARG A 4 -9.33 -35.48 -6.14
N PRO A 5 -10.63 -35.17 -6.30
CA PRO A 5 -11.07 -33.83 -6.69
C PRO A 5 -10.95 -32.83 -5.52
N LEU A 6 -11.07 -33.32 -4.28
CA LEU A 6 -10.88 -32.52 -3.07
C LEU A 6 -9.43 -32.08 -2.92
N LEU A 7 -8.48 -33.01 -3.11
CA LEU A 7 -7.05 -32.69 -3.06
C LEU A 7 -6.65 -31.67 -4.13
N ALA A 8 -7.15 -31.82 -5.37
CA ALA A 8 -6.88 -30.89 -6.45
C ALA A 8 -7.39 -29.47 -6.15
N THR A 9 -8.59 -29.36 -5.57
CA THR A 9 -9.20 -28.07 -5.21
C THR A 9 -8.37 -27.34 -4.13
N VAL A 10 -7.90 -28.06 -3.11
CA VAL A 10 -7.05 -27.48 -2.05
C VAL A 10 -5.73 -26.96 -2.62
N VAL A 11 -5.09 -27.73 -3.52
CA VAL A 11 -3.84 -27.31 -4.17
C VAL A 11 -4.04 -26.04 -5.00
N ILE A 12 -5.14 -25.95 -5.76
CA ILE A 12 -5.45 -24.75 -6.56
C ILE A 12 -5.65 -23.52 -5.68
N LEU A 13 -6.40 -23.63 -4.58
CA LEU A 13 -6.63 -22.52 -3.65
C LEU A 13 -5.33 -22.07 -2.97
N ALA A 14 -4.46 -23.00 -2.59
CA ALA A 14 -3.16 -22.68 -2.02
C ALA A 14 -2.27 -21.91 -3.01
N LEU A 15 -2.25 -22.33 -4.29
CA LEU A 15 -1.48 -21.65 -5.33
C LEU A 15 -2.01 -20.23 -5.63
N LEU A 16 -3.33 -20.06 -5.64
CA LEU A 16 -3.97 -18.74 -5.77
C LEU A 16 -3.62 -17.82 -4.59
N ALA A 17 -3.64 -18.32 -3.36
CA ALA A 17 -3.27 -17.55 -2.18
C ALA A 17 -1.79 -17.13 -2.20
N LEU A 18 -0.89 -18.00 -2.68
CA LEU A 18 0.55 -17.68 -2.80
C LEU A 18 0.86 -16.65 -3.88
N THR A 19 -0.01 -16.51 -4.90
CA THR A 19 0.18 -15.59 -6.04
C THR A 19 -0.69 -14.33 -5.96
N ALA A 20 -1.34 -14.10 -4.83
CA ALA A 20 -2.19 -12.93 -4.60
C ALA A 20 -1.40 -11.69 -4.13
N CYS A 21 -0.15 -11.83 -3.69
CA CYS A 21 0.69 -10.74 -3.20
C CYS A 21 1.47 -10.01 -4.32
N GLN A 22 1.09 -10.24 -5.57
CA GLN A 22 1.79 -9.71 -6.73
C GLN A 22 1.36 -8.25 -6.88
N GLY A 23 2.13 -7.36 -6.24
CA GLY A 23 1.97 -5.92 -6.37
C GLY A 23 1.92 -5.53 -7.84
N ALA A 24 1.01 -4.61 -8.19
CA ALA A 24 0.85 -4.16 -9.56
C ALA A 24 2.21 -3.70 -10.11
N ALA A 25 2.66 -4.34 -11.20
CA ALA A 25 3.84 -3.88 -11.93
C ALA A 25 3.54 -2.45 -12.39
N GLY A 26 4.28 -1.48 -11.84
CA GLY A 26 4.11 -0.08 -12.18
C GLY A 26 4.20 0.08 -13.70
N ALA A 27 3.12 0.51 -14.34
CA ALA A 27 3.16 0.93 -15.74
C ALA A 27 4.27 1.97 -15.86
N GLY A 28 5.13 1.86 -16.89
CA GLY A 28 6.35 2.66 -17.08
C GLY A 28 6.11 4.17 -17.23
N GLY A 29 5.61 4.80 -16.18
CA GLY A 29 5.40 6.23 -16.05
C GLY A 29 6.67 6.92 -15.60
N THR A 30 6.76 8.21 -15.91
CA THR A 30 7.83 9.08 -15.45
C THR A 30 7.84 9.09 -13.91
N VAL A 31 8.94 8.65 -13.31
CA VAL A 31 9.09 8.66 -11.85
C VAL A 31 9.13 10.13 -11.39
N ARG A 32 8.12 10.54 -10.63
CA ARG A 32 8.09 11.85 -9.99
C ARG A 32 8.68 11.71 -8.59
N LEU A 33 9.83 12.35 -8.38
CA LEU A 33 10.47 12.35 -7.07
C LEU A 33 9.61 13.09 -6.03
N PRO A 34 9.62 12.64 -4.77
CA PRO A 34 9.01 13.39 -3.67
C PRO A 34 9.62 14.80 -3.56
N PRO A 35 8.84 15.78 -3.08
CA PRO A 35 9.38 17.10 -2.78
C PRO A 35 10.48 17.01 -1.71
N THR A 36 11.57 17.77 -1.90
CA THR A 36 12.68 17.85 -0.94
C THR A 36 12.57 19.05 -0.01
N SER A 37 11.53 19.87 -0.16
CA SER A 37 11.22 21.05 0.66
C SER A 37 9.71 21.31 0.70
N GLY A 38 9.25 22.11 1.65
CA GLY A 38 7.83 22.42 1.87
C GLY A 38 7.38 22.16 3.32
N GLY A 39 6.08 22.28 3.60
CA GLY A 39 5.53 21.98 4.92
C GLY A 39 5.66 20.50 5.26
N PHE A 40 5.95 20.21 6.53
CA PHE A 40 6.11 18.85 7.05
C PHE A 40 5.18 18.65 8.24
N ASP A 41 4.52 17.50 8.33
CA ASP A 41 3.57 17.19 9.41
C ASP A 41 3.74 15.74 9.95
N TYR A 42 3.50 15.56 11.25
CA TYR A 42 3.63 14.30 11.99
C TYR A 42 2.28 13.89 12.59
N GLN A 43 1.63 12.91 11.96
CA GLN A 43 0.31 12.40 12.34
C GLN A 43 0.45 11.04 13.03
N LEU A 44 0.90 11.06 14.28
CA LEU A 44 0.92 9.89 15.16
C LEU A 44 -0.18 10.07 16.21
N GLY A 45 -1.06 9.07 16.36
CA GLY A 45 -2.18 9.11 17.31
C GLY A 45 -3.57 9.32 16.71
N GLY A 46 -3.69 9.39 15.39
CA GLY A 46 -4.98 9.40 14.69
C GLY A 46 -4.98 10.32 13.47
N ALA A 47 -5.85 10.02 12.50
CA ALA A 47 -5.98 10.83 11.30
C ALA A 47 -6.66 12.18 11.59
N TYR A 48 -6.13 13.24 11.01
CA TYR A 48 -6.70 14.58 10.95
C TYR A 48 -6.40 15.22 9.60
N ASP A 49 -7.11 16.31 9.27
CA ASP A 49 -6.86 17.07 8.04
C ASP A 49 -5.58 17.91 8.21
N PRO A 50 -4.51 17.62 7.44
CA PRO A 50 -3.28 18.40 7.49
C PRO A 50 -3.49 19.77 6.83
N ALA A 51 -2.63 20.74 7.19
CA ALA A 51 -2.64 22.03 6.53
C ALA A 51 -2.41 21.90 5.01
N GLY A 52 -3.06 22.74 4.21
CA GLY A 52 -2.91 22.71 2.74
C GLY A 52 -1.49 22.99 2.23
N SER A 53 -0.60 23.50 3.09
CA SER A 53 0.83 23.70 2.80
C SER A 53 1.71 22.48 3.08
N THR A 54 1.14 21.37 3.56
CA THR A 54 1.88 20.15 3.88
C THR A 54 2.30 19.43 2.60
N ALA A 55 3.61 19.36 2.38
CA ALA A 55 4.24 18.66 1.27
C ALA A 55 4.67 17.23 1.65
N VAL A 56 5.00 17.01 2.93
CA VAL A 56 5.44 15.71 3.46
C VAL A 56 4.68 15.39 4.75
N LEU A 57 4.11 14.19 4.82
CA LEU A 57 3.26 13.75 5.93
C LEU A 57 3.74 12.39 6.44
N VAL A 58 4.27 12.35 7.66
CA VAL A 58 4.65 11.11 8.35
C VAL A 58 3.50 10.67 9.24
N ARG A 59 3.08 9.40 9.11
CA ARG A 59 1.84 8.90 9.71
C ARG A 59 2.00 7.52 10.29
N ASP A 60 1.02 7.14 11.12
CA ASP A 60 0.87 5.76 11.53
C ASP A 60 0.67 4.84 10.32
N ALA A 61 1.42 3.73 10.29
CA ALA A 61 1.38 2.76 9.19
C ALA A 61 0.04 2.01 9.08
N SER A 62 -0.74 1.97 10.17
CA SER A 62 -2.08 1.36 10.18
C SER A 62 -3.19 2.30 9.69
N ALA A 63 -2.88 3.59 9.47
CA ALA A 63 -3.85 4.56 8.98
C ALA A 63 -4.00 4.52 7.44
N GLU A 64 -5.23 4.64 6.95
CA GLU A 64 -5.53 4.68 5.51
C GLU A 64 -4.79 5.83 4.80
N PRO A 65 -4.14 5.61 3.64
CA PRO A 65 -3.32 6.61 2.94
C PRO A 65 -4.02 7.96 2.70
N HIS A 66 -3.30 9.06 2.90
CA HIS A 66 -3.83 10.39 2.65
C HIS A 66 -3.75 10.67 1.16
N PRO A 67 -4.86 11.05 0.50
CA PRO A 67 -4.82 11.38 -0.91
C PRO A 67 -3.87 12.55 -1.18
N GLY A 68 -3.07 12.45 -2.24
CA GLY A 68 -2.21 13.55 -2.71
C GLY A 68 -0.84 13.70 -2.03
N CYS A 69 -0.55 12.93 -0.96
CA CYS A 69 0.79 12.87 -0.37
C CYS A 69 1.55 11.62 -0.83
N THR A 70 2.85 11.75 -1.09
CA THR A 70 3.72 10.58 -1.29
C THR A 70 3.94 9.87 0.05
N THR A 71 3.57 8.60 0.14
CA THR A 71 3.78 7.76 1.33
C THR A 71 5.21 7.20 1.32
N SER A 72 5.99 7.41 2.38
CA SER A 72 7.25 6.70 2.59
C SER A 72 6.93 5.36 3.26
N ALA A 73 6.83 4.28 2.48
CA ALA A 73 6.82 2.93 3.03
C ALA A 73 8.28 2.47 3.16
N THR A 74 8.73 2.26 4.39
CA THR A 74 10.00 1.58 4.69
C THR A 74 9.73 0.10 4.88
#